data_AF-A0A7V9U1W6-F1
#
_entry.id   AF-A0A7V9U1W6-F1
#
_cell.length_a   1.000
_cell.length_b   1.000
_cell.length_c   1.000
_cell.angle_alpha   90.00
_cell.angle_beta   90.00
_cell.angle_gamma   90.00
#
_symmetry.space_group_name_H-M   'P 1'
#
loop_
_entity.id
_entity.type
_entity.pdbx_description
1 polymer ?
#
loop_
_entity_poly.entity_id
_entity_poly.type
_entity_poly.pdbx_seq_one_letter_code
_entity_poly.pdbx_strand_id
1 'polypeptide(L)' 'MTDGASDLALSRNSRYLYQLNSLGGTISSFRVEKDADLVLTQIVTPFGPNPMGAPLGLAAR' A
#
# COMPACT_ATOMS: atom_id res chain seq x y z
N MET A 1 4.04 10.59 -11.76
CA MET A 1 3.04 9.60 -11.31
C MET A 1 3.04 8.48 -12.33
N THR A 2 3.92 7.48 -12.17
CA THR A 2 4.20 6.47 -13.21
C THR A 2 4.15 5.04 -12.69
N ASP A 3 3.61 4.82 -11.48
CA ASP A 3 3.52 3.49 -10.88
C ASP A 3 2.27 2.78 -11.43
N GLY A 4 2.45 1.97 -12.49
CA GLY A 4 1.42 1.11 -13.05
C GLY A 4 0.78 0.19 -12.00
N ALA A 5 -0.43 -0.32 -12.32
CA ALA A 5 -1.29 -1.17 -11.48
C ALA A 5 -1.11 -0.95 -9.97
N SER A 6 -1.75 0.09 -9.43
CA SER A 6 -1.79 0.34 -8.00
C SER A 6 -3.12 -0.14 -7.43
N ASP A 7 -3.08 -0.78 -6.25
CA ASP A 7 -4.27 -1.21 -5.52
C ASP A 7 -4.27 -0.67 -4.09
N LEU A 8 -5.47 -0.52 -3.51
CA LEU A 8 -5.71 0.05 -2.19
C LEU A 8 -6.55 -0.89 -1.34
N ALA A 9 -6.13 -1.12 -0.10
CA ALA A 9 -6.88 -1.91 0.86
C ALA A 9 -6.98 -1.20 2.22
N LEU A 10 -8.21 -1.06 2.73
CA LEU A 10 -8.48 -0.49 4.05
C LEU A 10 -8.61 -1.62 5.09
N SER A 11 -7.98 -1.46 6.25
CA SER A 11 -8.14 -2.41 7.36
C SER A 11 -9.60 -2.45 7.84
N ARG A 12 -10.06 -3.59 8.37
CA ARG A 12 -11.46 -3.75 8.84
C ARG A 12 -11.90 -2.72 9.88
N ASN A 13 -10.98 -2.21 10.68
CA ASN A 13 -11.25 -1.18 11.70
C ASN A 13 -11.12 0.25 11.17
N SER A 14 -10.88 0.44 9.87
CA SER A 14 -10.69 1.72 9.20
C SER A 14 -9.56 2.59 9.78
N ARG A 15 -8.60 2.01 10.50
CA ARG A 15 -7.46 2.74 11.09
C ARG A 15 -6.23 2.78 10.19
N TYR A 16 -6.15 1.92 9.19
CA TYR A 16 -4.99 1.81 8.32
C TYR A 16 -5.40 1.63 6.86
N LEU A 17 -4.73 2.37 5.97
CA LEU A 17 -4.82 2.21 4.53
C LEU A 17 -3.49 1.66 4.01
N TYR A 18 -3.56 0.67 3.13
CA TYR A 18 -2.40 0.08 2.47
C TYR A 18 -2.47 0.37 0.96
N GLN A 19 -1.37 0.84 0.40
CA GLN A 19 -1.21 1.06 -1.03
C GLN A 19 -0.12 0.14 -1.56
N LEU A 20 -0.46 -0.65 -2.57
CA LEU A 20 0.50 -1.43 -3.34
C LEU A 20 0.97 -0.61 -4.53
N ASN A 21 2.28 -0.38 -4.60
CA ASN A 21 2.93 0.20 -5.77
C ASN A 21 3.61 -0.94 -6.53
N SER A 22 2.86 -1.60 -7.41
CA SER A 22 3.29 -2.87 -8.03
C SER A 22 4.57 -2.73 -8.85
N LEU A 23 4.72 -1.65 -9.63
CA LEU A 23 5.95 -1.40 -10.37
C LEU A 23 7.15 -1.08 -9.47
N GLY A 24 6.91 -0.50 -8.30
CA GLY A 24 7.95 -0.20 -7.32
C GLY A 24 8.26 -1.38 -6.40
N GLY A 25 7.45 -2.44 -6.41
CA GLY A 25 7.59 -3.56 -5.48
C GLY A 25 7.43 -3.15 -4.01
N THR A 26 6.69 -2.07 -3.73
CA THR A 26 6.52 -1.54 -2.37
C THR A 26 5.09 -1.59 -1.90
N ILE A 27 4.92 -1.64 -0.58
CA ILE A 27 3.65 -1.37 0.09
C ILE A 27 3.84 -0.17 1.01
N SER A 28 3.05 0.87 0.79
CA SER A 28 2.94 2.03 1.68
C SER A 28 1.81 1.80 2.68
N SER A 29 2.07 2.03 3.96
CA SER A 29 1.09 1.96 5.03
C SER A 29 0.80 3.36 5.56
N PHE A 30 -0.47 3.69 5.70
CA PHE A 30 -0.93 4.96 6.23
C PHE A 30 -1.81 4.71 7.45
N ARG A 31 -1.68 5.54 8.49
CA ARG A 31 -2.67 5.64 9.56
C ARG A 31 -3.75 6.61 9.09
N VAL A 32 -5.00 6.18 9.24
CA VAL A 32 -6.18 7.03 9.03
C VAL A 32 -6.46 7.75 10.34
N GLU A 33 -6.30 9.06 10.33
CA GLU A 33 -6.61 9.92 11.47
C GLU A 33 -8.11 10.26 11.51
N LYS A 34 -8.56 10.80 12.66
CA LYS A 34 -9.99 11.08 12.91
C LYS A 34 -10.61 12.03 11.88
N ASP A 35 -9.81 12.90 11.28
CA ASP A 35 -10.23 13.88 10.28
C ASP A 35 -10.09 13.36 8.84
N ALA A 36 -9.92 12.04 8.66
CA ALA A 36 -9.68 11.35 7.39
C ALA A 36 -8.33 11.70 6.71
N ASP A 37 -7.44 12.37 7.43
CA ASP A 37 -6.06 12.54 7.00
C ASP A 37 -5.30 11.21 7.01
N LEU A 38 -4.39 11.06 6.04
CA LEU A 38 -3.54 9.88 5.89
C LEU A 38 -2.11 10.23 6.28
N VAL A 39 -1.65 9.69 7.40
CA VAL A 39 -0.27 9.82 7.84
C VAL A 39 0.52 8.60 7.39
N LEU A 40 1.50 8.78 6.50
CA LEU A 40 2.41 7.69 6.11
C LEU A 40 3.16 7.19 7.35
N THR A 41 3.00 5.91 7.68
CA THR A 41 3.66 5.29 8.82
C THR A 41 4.83 4.42 8.42
N GLN A 42 4.77 3.77 7.25
CA GLN A 42 5.79 2.84 6.80
C GLN A 42 5.77 2.63 5.29
N ILE A 43 6.95 2.39 4.71
CA ILE A 43 7.10 1.82 3.37
C ILE A 43 7.94 0.56 3.51
N VAL A 44 7.47 -0.54 2.92
CA VAL A 44 8.21 -1.81 2.87
C VAL A 44 8.42 -2.25 1.43
N THR A 45 9.51 -2.97 1.18
CA THR A 45 9.90 -3.55 -0.12
C THR A 45 9.80 -5.09 -0.09
N PRO A 46 8.61 -5.67 0.14
CA PRO A 46 8.47 -7.11 0.36
C PRO A 46 8.80 -7.95 -0.87
N PHE A 47 8.83 -7.34 -2.07
CA PHE A 47 9.06 -8.04 -3.34
C PHE A 47 10.50 -7.93 -3.86
N GLY A 48 11.41 -7.30 -3.10
CA GLY A 48 12.81 -7.15 -3.48
C GLY A 48 13.05 -6.21 -4.68
N PRO A 49 14.28 -6.14 -5.22
CA PRO A 49 14.65 -5.17 -6.27
C PRO A 49 14.09 -5.51 -7.66
N ASN A 50 13.52 -6.71 -7.84
CA ASN A 50 12.90 -7.15 -9.10
C ASN A 50 11.37 -7.28 -8.91
N PRO A 51 10.61 -6.20 -9.10
CA PRO A 51 9.19 -6.12 -8.76
C PRO A 51 8.26 -6.88 -9.73
N MET A 52 8.79 -7.53 -10.76
CA MET A 52 7.98 -8.26 -11.76
C MET A 52 7.17 -9.44 -11.18
N GLY A 53 7.44 -9.85 -9.94
CA GLY A 53 6.65 -10.83 -9.19
C GLY A 53 5.67 -10.24 -8.17
N ALA A 54 5.55 -8.90 -8.09
CA ALA A 54 4.61 -8.26 -7.19
C ALA A 54 3.16 -8.60 -7.60
N PRO A 55 2.24 -8.80 -6.63
CA PRO A 55 0.83 -9.01 -6.93
C PRO A 55 0.25 -7.77 -7.63
N LEU A 56 -0.89 -7.93 -8.29
CA LEU A 56 -1.63 -6.81 -8.89
C LEU A 56 -2.70 -6.24 -7.96
N GLY A 57 -2.82 -6.79 -6.74
CA GLY A 57 -3.83 -6.39 -5.77
C GLY A 57 -3.49 -6.73 -4.32
N LEU A 58 -4.16 -6.05 -3.39
CA LEU A 58 -4.12 -6.23 -1.95
C LEU A 58 -5.52 -6.55 -1.42
N ALA A 59 -5.58 -7.48 -0.47
CA ALA A 59 -6.75 -7.67 0.38
C ALA A 59 -6.34 -7.43 1.82
N ALA A 60 -6.99 -6.47 2.48
CA ALA A 60 -6.87 -6.26 3.92
C ALA A 60 -7.99 -7.02 4.64
N ARG A 61 -7.66 -7.53 5.83
CA ARG A 61 -8.58 -8.30 6.67
C ARG A 61 -9.20 -7.51 7.79
#